data_AF-A0A239N1Y4-F1
#
_entry.id   AF-A0A239N1Y4-F1
#
_cell.length_a   1.000
_cell.length_b   1.000
_cell.length_c   1.000
_cell.angle_alpha   90.00
_cell.angle_beta   90.00
_cell.angle_gamma   90.00
#
_symmetry.space_group_name_H-M   'P 1'
#
loop_
_entity.id
_entity.type
_entity.pdbx_description
1 polymer ?
#
loop_
_entity_poly.entity_id
_entity_poly.type
_entity_poly.pdbx_seq_one_letter_code
_entity_poly.pdbx_strand_id
1 'polypeptide(L)'
;MRILRSLTVALLVTVGLLSSPAVVQASAKAAIPQNYIQNFSETINIGVIHNFDLNYTHGNYDTLLGPGHRTTEFWNNAEGFYIGPGWCARLYMFDPYENSWVYDWYINGPTIRSVVPNYSWGVAPVRCSS
;
A
#
# COMPACT_ATOMS: atom_id res chain seq x y z
N MET A 1 81.62 2.90 49.88
CA MET A 1 80.64 3.75 49.16
C MET A 1 80.10 3.00 47.95
N ARG A 2 78.86 2.50 48.02
CA ARG A 2 78.11 1.96 46.88
C ARG A 2 76.71 2.59 46.92
N ILE A 3 76.35 3.24 45.81
CA ILE A 3 75.18 4.10 45.66
C ILE A 3 73.96 3.22 45.34
N LEU A 4 72.92 3.27 46.18
CA LEU A 4 71.60 2.71 45.86
C LEU A 4 70.97 3.53 44.73
N ARG A 5 70.69 2.89 43.60
CA ARG A 5 69.86 3.48 42.53
C ARG A 5 68.42 3.04 42.75
N SER A 6 67.62 3.91 43.35
CA SER A 6 66.15 3.78 43.40
C SER A 6 65.57 3.96 42.00
N LEU A 7 64.92 2.94 41.46
CA LEU A 7 64.15 3.03 40.22
C LEU A 7 62.66 3.19 40.57
N THR A 8 62.16 4.42 40.45
CA THR A 8 60.73 4.73 40.59
C THR A 8 60.07 4.50 39.24
N VAL A 9 59.30 3.42 39.11
CA VAL A 9 58.48 3.16 37.91
C VAL A 9 57.16 3.93 38.08
N ALA A 10 56.99 5.01 37.33
CA ALA A 10 55.74 5.77 37.28
C ALA A 10 54.74 5.07 36.35
N LEU A 11 53.68 4.52 36.93
CA LEU A 11 52.56 3.92 36.22
C LEU A 11 51.61 5.04 35.74
N LEU A 12 51.58 5.31 34.44
CA LEU A 12 50.60 6.19 33.80
C LEU A 12 49.30 5.42 33.54
N VAL A 13 48.24 5.76 34.26
CA VAL A 13 46.88 5.27 34.01
C VAL A 13 46.16 6.30 33.14
N THR A 14 45.96 5.98 31.86
CA THR A 14 45.13 6.78 30.94
C THR A 14 43.66 6.35 31.08
N VAL A 15 42.84 7.22 31.66
CA VAL A 15 41.38 7.05 31.72
C VAL A 15 40.81 7.50 30.36
N GLY A 16 40.51 6.54 29.49
CA GLY A 16 39.80 6.78 28.24
C GLY A 16 38.30 6.95 28.49
N LEU A 17 37.78 8.15 28.27
CA LEU A 17 36.34 8.44 28.24
C LEU A 17 35.73 7.77 27.01
N LEU A 18 35.02 6.66 27.20
CA LEU A 18 34.20 6.02 26.17
C LEU A 18 32.94 6.86 25.94
N SER A 19 32.95 7.72 24.92
CA SER A 19 31.74 8.39 24.44
C SER A 19 30.85 7.37 23.71
N SER A 20 29.77 6.94 24.34
CA SER A 20 28.75 6.09 23.70
C SER A 20 28.08 6.84 22.54
N PRO A 21 27.97 6.26 21.33
CA PRO A 21 27.25 6.89 20.25
C PRO A 21 25.76 6.99 20.62
N ALA A 22 25.21 8.19 20.59
CA ALA A 22 23.77 8.41 20.73
C ALA A 22 23.07 7.75 19.53
N VAL A 23 22.34 6.67 19.79
CA VAL A 23 21.49 6.04 18.80
C VAL A 23 20.31 6.98 18.55
N VAL A 24 20.36 7.71 17.44
CA VAL A 24 19.24 8.53 16.98
C VAL A 24 18.13 7.58 16.56
N GLN A 25 17.17 7.36 17.45
CA GLN A 25 16.01 6.52 17.21
C GLN A 25 15.10 7.26 16.22
N ALA A 26 15.28 6.95 14.93
CA ALA A 26 14.40 7.46 13.89
C ALA A 26 12.97 7.01 14.18
N SER A 27 12.05 7.95 14.35
CA SER A 27 10.63 7.64 14.47
C SER A 27 10.17 7.02 13.15
N ALA A 28 9.83 5.73 13.17
CA ALA A 28 9.25 5.07 12.01
C ALA A 28 7.94 5.77 11.65
N LYS A 29 7.92 6.44 10.49
CA LYS A 29 6.70 7.05 9.96
C LYS A 29 5.75 5.89 9.66
N ALA A 30 4.55 5.91 10.26
CA ALA A 30 3.53 4.92 9.95
C ALA A 30 3.28 4.91 8.44
N ALA A 31 3.39 3.73 7.81
CA ALA A 31 3.02 3.58 6.41
C ALA A 31 1.53 3.92 6.29
N ILE A 32 1.20 4.90 5.46
CA ILE A 32 -0.20 5.15 5.09
C ILE A 32 -0.61 3.94 4.24
N PRO A 33 -1.61 3.14 4.65
CA PRO A 33 -2.10 2.05 3.82
C PRO A 33 -2.54 2.63 2.47
N GLN A 34 -1.89 2.19 1.38
CA GLN A 34 -2.27 2.56 0.02
C GLN A 34 -3.26 1.52 -0.49
N ASN A 35 -4.54 1.88 -0.58
CA ASN A 35 -5.58 1.06 -1.19
C ASN A 35 -5.96 1.64 -2.55
N TYR A 36 -5.59 0.97 -3.63
CA TYR A 36 -5.94 1.43 -4.98
C TYR A 36 -6.81 0.41 -5.70
N ILE A 37 -7.51 0.88 -6.74
CA ILE A 37 -8.21 0.02 -7.68
C ILE A 37 -7.39 -0.01 -8.98
N GLN A 38 -7.17 -1.21 -9.52
CA GLN A 38 -6.57 -1.44 -10.82
C GLN A 38 -7.60 -2.05 -11.76
N ASN A 39 -7.69 -1.50 -12.96
CA ASN A 39 -8.52 -2.07 -14.02
C ASN A 39 -7.70 -3.12 -14.79
N PHE A 40 -8.08 -4.38 -14.66
CA PHE A 40 -7.46 -5.51 -15.38
C PHE A 40 -8.08 -5.74 -16.76
N SER A 41 -9.05 -4.93 -17.18
CA SER A 41 -9.47 -4.95 -18.58
C SER A 41 -8.34 -4.49 -19.49
N GLU A 42 -8.37 -4.99 -20.73
CA GLU A 42 -7.57 -4.47 -21.84
C GLU A 42 -8.36 -3.50 -22.73
N THR A 43 -9.69 -3.46 -22.61
CA THR A 43 -10.56 -2.77 -23.59
C THR A 43 -11.67 -1.92 -22.97
N ILE A 44 -12.00 -2.11 -21.70
CA ILE A 44 -13.17 -1.50 -21.06
C ILE A 44 -12.75 -0.60 -19.91
N ASN A 45 -13.31 0.60 -19.86
CA ASN A 45 -13.20 1.49 -18.72
C ASN A 45 -14.14 1.05 -17.60
N ILE A 46 -13.72 1.26 -16.35
CA ILE A 46 -14.59 1.11 -15.17
C ILE A 46 -14.79 2.48 -14.52
N GLY A 47 -15.95 2.71 -13.92
CA GLY A 47 -16.13 3.87 -13.05
C GLY A 47 -15.42 3.62 -11.72
N VAL A 48 -14.73 4.62 -11.18
CA VAL A 48 -14.11 4.54 -9.85
C VAL A 48 -14.61 5.66 -8.95
N ILE A 49 -14.68 5.35 -7.66
CA ILE A 49 -15.23 6.21 -6.60
C ILE A 49 -14.10 6.47 -5.59
N HIS A 50 -13.75 7.72 -5.38
CA HIS A 50 -12.70 8.13 -4.46
C HIS A 50 -13.15 8.01 -3.01
N ASN A 51 -14.32 8.57 -2.68
CA ASN A 51 -14.90 8.57 -1.34
C ASN A 51 -16.33 8.05 -1.41
N PHE A 52 -16.59 6.88 -0.83
CA PHE A 52 -17.87 6.18 -0.94
C PHE A 52 -18.83 6.63 0.17
N ASP A 53 -19.65 7.65 -0.09
CA ASP A 53 -20.53 8.29 0.90
C ASP A 53 -21.98 7.79 0.88
N LEU A 54 -22.23 6.57 0.39
CA LEU A 54 -23.57 5.96 0.19
C LEU A 54 -24.54 6.74 -0.71
N ASN A 55 -24.16 7.92 -1.25
CA ASN A 55 -24.97 8.69 -2.19
C ASN A 55 -24.78 8.25 -3.65
N TYR A 56 -23.85 7.33 -3.91
CA TYR A 56 -23.61 6.78 -5.24
C TYR A 56 -24.75 5.85 -5.67
N THR A 57 -25.62 6.36 -6.54
CA THR A 57 -26.64 5.59 -7.25
C THR A 57 -26.10 5.06 -8.58
N HIS A 58 -26.74 4.02 -9.11
CA HIS A 58 -26.39 3.35 -10.36
C HIS A 58 -25.91 4.32 -11.46
N GLY A 59 -24.68 4.15 -11.93
CA GLY A 59 -24.08 5.00 -12.98
C GLY A 59 -23.29 6.21 -12.48
N ASN A 60 -23.32 6.54 -11.18
CA ASN A 60 -22.52 7.60 -10.60
C ASN A 60 -21.13 7.07 -10.20
N TYR A 61 -20.10 7.80 -10.58
CA TYR A 61 -18.69 7.59 -10.23
C TYR A 61 -17.94 8.90 -10.43
N ASP A 62 -16.78 9.05 -9.80
CA ASP A 62 -15.99 10.29 -9.85
C ASP A 62 -15.19 10.43 -11.15
N THR A 63 -14.62 9.32 -11.63
CA THR A 63 -13.89 9.28 -12.90
C THR A 63 -13.91 7.89 -13.54
N LEU A 64 -13.54 7.83 -14.81
CA LEU A 64 -13.30 6.58 -15.53
C LEU A 64 -11.84 6.17 -15.38
N LEU A 65 -11.63 4.91 -14.98
CA LEU A 65 -10.33 4.27 -14.97
C LEU A 65 -10.16 3.44 -16.25
N GLY A 66 -9.21 3.84 -17.09
CA GLY A 66 -8.90 3.18 -18.35
C GLY A 66 -8.34 1.76 -18.18
N PRO A 67 -8.26 0.97 -19.26
CA PRO A 67 -7.75 -0.41 -19.22
C PRO A 67 -6.27 -0.44 -18.79
N GLY A 68 -5.90 -1.32 -17.87
CA GLY A 68 -4.53 -1.45 -17.35
C GLY A 68 -4.09 -0.37 -16.34
N HIS A 69 -4.88 0.68 -16.14
CA HIS A 69 -4.55 1.79 -15.24
C HIS A 69 -4.94 1.52 -13.78
N ARG A 70 -4.38 2.34 -12.88
CA ARG A 70 -4.66 2.29 -11.43
C ARG A 70 -5.02 3.67 -10.87
N THR A 71 -5.83 3.69 -9.82
CA THR A 71 -6.28 4.95 -9.21
C THR A 71 -5.15 5.78 -8.60
N THR A 72 -3.99 5.18 -8.29
CA THR A 72 -2.79 5.92 -7.81
C THR A 72 -2.25 6.94 -8.80
N GLU A 73 -2.69 6.90 -10.05
CA GLU A 73 -2.36 7.92 -11.06
C GLU A 73 -3.08 9.26 -10.79
N PHE A 74 -4.16 9.24 -10.00
CA PHE A 74 -4.99 10.41 -9.69
C PHE A 74 -5.15 10.66 -8.18
N TRP A 75 -5.30 9.59 -7.38
CA TRP A 75 -5.54 9.65 -5.93
C TRP A 75 -4.73 8.58 -5.21
N ASN A 76 -4.30 8.88 -3.98
CA ASN A 76 -3.57 7.89 -3.18
C ASN A 76 -4.43 6.71 -2.70
N ASN A 77 -5.76 6.85 -2.76
CA ASN A 77 -6.73 5.84 -2.37
C ASN A 77 -7.98 5.85 -3.27
N ALA A 78 -8.74 4.76 -3.27
CA ALA A 78 -10.09 4.70 -3.82
C ALA A 78 -10.96 3.73 -3.00
N GLU A 79 -12.26 4.02 -2.88
CA GLU A 79 -13.17 3.34 -1.96
C GLU A 79 -14.27 2.54 -2.65
N GLY A 80 -14.39 2.64 -3.97
CA GLY A 80 -15.29 1.79 -4.73
C GLY A 80 -15.15 1.91 -6.23
N PHE A 81 -15.97 1.12 -6.93
CA PHE A 81 -16.04 1.12 -8.38
C PHE A 81 -17.46 0.84 -8.85
N TYR A 82 -17.69 1.15 -10.13
CA TYR A 82 -18.92 0.88 -10.85
C TYR A 82 -18.63 0.04 -12.10
N ILE A 83 -19.39 -1.05 -12.26
CA ILE A 83 -19.41 -1.86 -13.48
C ILE A 83 -20.67 -1.52 -14.26
N GLY A 84 -20.48 -1.10 -15.51
CA GLY A 84 -21.56 -0.69 -16.41
C GLY A 84 -22.45 -1.83 -16.90
N PRO A 85 -23.59 -1.51 -17.57
CA PRO A 85 -24.52 -2.51 -18.10
C PRO A 85 -23.88 -3.46 -19.11
N GLY A 86 -24.29 -4.73 -19.07
CA GLY A 86 -23.78 -5.78 -19.96
C GLY A 86 -22.41 -6.34 -19.59
N TRP A 87 -21.89 -5.96 -18.42
CA TRP A 87 -20.62 -6.43 -17.87
C TRP A 87 -20.79 -6.95 -16.45
N CYS A 88 -20.02 -7.98 -16.15
CA CYS A 88 -19.81 -8.55 -14.84
C CYS A 88 -18.33 -8.35 -14.50
N ALA A 89 -17.89 -8.66 -13.28
CA ALA A 89 -16.48 -8.52 -12.92
C ALA A 89 -15.97 -9.68 -12.07
N ARG A 90 -14.74 -10.11 -12.36
CA ARG A 90 -13.94 -10.89 -11.40
C ARG A 90 -13.15 -9.90 -10.56
N LEU A 91 -13.23 -10.07 -9.25
CA LEU A 91 -12.45 -9.31 -8.28
C LEU A 91 -11.24 -10.10 -7.82
N TYR A 92 -10.15 -9.36 -7.70
CA TYR A 92 -8.91 -9.81 -7.12
C TYR A 92 -8.56 -8.89 -5.96
N MET A 93 -8.09 -9.47 -4.86
CA MET A 93 -7.50 -8.73 -3.75
C MET A 93 -5.99 -8.94 -3.81
N PHE A 94 -5.22 -7.87 -3.64
CA PHE A 94 -3.77 -7.98 -3.58
C PHE A 94 -3.36 -8.51 -2.20
N ASP A 95 -2.65 -9.63 -2.18
CA ASP A 95 -2.01 -10.17 -0.99
C ASP A 95 -0.61 -9.57 -0.86
N PRO A 96 -0.36 -8.69 0.13
CA PRO A 96 0.93 -8.06 0.30
C PRO A 96 2.00 -9.01 0.85
N TYR A 97 1.63 -10.15 1.44
CA TYR A 97 2.57 -11.13 1.98
C TYR A 97 3.11 -12.03 0.86
N GLU A 98 2.24 -12.45 -0.05
CA GLU A 98 2.62 -13.25 -1.22
C GLU A 98 3.03 -12.39 -2.42
N ASN A 99 2.82 -11.08 -2.35
CA ASN A 99 3.04 -10.13 -3.45
C ASN A 99 2.30 -10.59 -4.72
N SER A 100 1.05 -11.02 -4.57
CA SER A 100 0.26 -11.68 -5.60
C SER A 100 -1.18 -11.18 -5.61
N TRP A 101 -1.88 -11.38 -6.73
CA TRP A 101 -3.32 -11.11 -6.83
C TRP A 101 -4.09 -12.40 -6.62
N VAL A 102 -4.92 -12.42 -5.58
CA VAL A 102 -5.75 -13.58 -5.22
C VAL A 102 -7.18 -13.31 -5.67
N TYR A 103 -7.79 -14.28 -6.34
CA TYR A 103 -9.21 -14.19 -6.69
C TYR A 103 -10.07 -14.14 -5.42
N ASP A 104 -10.93 -13.13 -5.33
CA ASP A 104 -11.84 -12.94 -4.20
C ASP A 104 -13.26 -13.34 -4.56
N TRP A 105 -13.84 -12.72 -5.60
CA TRP A 105 -15.27 -12.82 -5.86
C TRP A 105 -15.68 -12.58 -7.33
N TYR A 106 -16.86 -13.07 -7.71
CA TYR A 106 -17.50 -12.76 -9.00
C TYR A 106 -18.75 -11.89 -8.79
N ILE A 107 -18.80 -10.75 -9.46
CA ILE A 107 -19.90 -9.81 -9.32
C ILE A 107 -20.72 -9.77 -10.61
N ASN A 108 -22.03 -9.98 -10.46
CA ASN A 108 -23.01 -9.73 -11.51
C ASN A 108 -23.27 -8.22 -11.63
N GLY A 109 -23.09 -7.65 -12.82
CA GLY A 109 -23.40 -6.24 -13.07
C GLY A 109 -24.77 -6.02 -13.72
N PRO A 110 -25.15 -4.75 -13.98
CA PRO A 110 -24.47 -3.53 -13.57
C PRO A 110 -24.56 -3.32 -12.05
N THR A 111 -23.51 -2.79 -11.44
CA THR A 111 -23.45 -2.68 -9.98
C THR A 111 -22.39 -1.69 -9.50
N ILE A 112 -22.67 -1.08 -8.35
CA ILE A 112 -21.73 -0.25 -7.60
C ILE A 112 -21.28 -1.06 -6.39
N ARG A 113 -19.98 -1.07 -6.11
CA ARG A 113 -19.44 -1.76 -4.95
C ARG A 113 -18.38 -0.93 -4.25
N SER A 114 -18.52 -0.84 -2.93
CA SER A 114 -17.44 -0.37 -2.06
C SER A 114 -16.43 -1.51 -1.84
N VAL A 115 -15.15 -1.14 -1.75
CA VAL A 115 -14.06 -2.07 -1.50
C VAL A 115 -13.55 -1.95 -0.06
N VAL A 116 -12.99 -3.04 0.46
CA VAL A 116 -12.48 -3.04 1.85
C VAL A 116 -11.29 -2.08 1.94
N PRO A 117 -11.30 -1.16 2.92
CA PRO A 117 -10.17 -0.26 3.16
C PRO A 117 -8.88 -1.05 3.44
N ASN A 118 -7.73 -0.45 3.10
CA ASN A 118 -6.38 -1.01 3.29
C ASN A 118 -5.95 -2.16 2.36
N TYR A 119 -6.81 -2.60 1.44
CA TYR A 119 -6.44 -3.56 0.40
C TYR A 119 -6.46 -2.91 -0.98
N SER A 120 -5.57 -3.37 -1.87
CA SER A 120 -5.66 -3.03 -3.29
C SER A 120 -6.51 -4.05 -4.02
N TRP A 121 -7.28 -3.57 -5.00
CA TRP A 121 -8.30 -4.33 -5.69
C TRP A 121 -8.08 -4.35 -7.20
N GLY A 122 -8.11 -5.53 -7.79
CA GLY A 122 -8.04 -5.76 -9.23
C GLY A 122 -9.43 -6.04 -9.73
N VAL A 123 -9.91 -5.25 -10.68
CA VAL A 123 -11.24 -5.38 -11.26
C VAL A 123 -11.07 -5.84 -12.70
N ALA A 124 -11.51 -7.05 -13.03
CA ALA A 124 -11.47 -7.59 -14.39
C ALA A 124 -12.90 -7.71 -14.96
N PRO A 125 -13.37 -6.70 -15.71
CA PRO A 125 -14.64 -6.77 -16.43
C PRO A 125 -14.67 -7.95 -17.39
N VAL A 126 -15.77 -8.69 -17.38
CA VAL A 126 -16.07 -9.77 -18.33
C VAL A 126 -17.50 -9.65 -18.81
N ARG A 127 -17.81 -10.19 -20.00
CA ARG A 127 -19.21 -10.31 -20.43
C ARG A 127 -19.94 -11.20 -19.44
N CYS A 128 -21.11 -10.75 -18.97
CA CYS A 128 -21.97 -11.59 -18.18
C CYS A 128 -22.37 -12.81 -19.01
N SER A 129 -22.15 -14.01 -18.47
CA SER A 129 -22.70 -15.22 -19.06
C SER A 129 -24.22 -15.17 -18.91
N SER A 130 -24.92 -15.15 -20.04
CA SER A 130 -26.38 -15.33 -20.12
C SER A 130 -26.80 -16.70 -19.64
#